data_AF-A0A0F8W4G6-F1
#
_entry.id   AF-A0A0F8W4G6-F1
#
_cell.length_a   1.000
_cell.length_b   1.000
_cell.length_c   1.000
_cell.angle_alpha   90.00
_cell.angle_beta   90.00
_cell.angle_gamma   90.00
#
_symmetry.space_group_name_H-M   'P 1'
#
loop_
_entity.id
_entity.type
_entity.pdbx_description
1 polymer ?
#
loop_
_entity_poly.entity_id
_entity_poly.type
_entity_poly.pdbx_seq_one_letter_code
_entity_poly.pdbx_strand_id
1 'polypeptide(L)'
;MIYELEVKMLPPAEYSGNARVHWRDRYRVGNIYSRAVFYTAIDKRNRMLSSKVPLTVFYRPRLELTFVFSTERVRDADNLIVMFKPG
;
A
#
# COMPACT_ATOMS: atom_id res chain seq x y z
N MET A 1 6.04 16.79 -9.19
CA MET A 1 6.65 15.49 -9.51
C MET A 1 5.68 14.41 -9.07
N ILE A 2 5.27 13.55 -10.00
CA ILE A 2 4.38 12.42 -9.69
C ILE A 2 5.27 11.24 -9.30
N TYR A 3 5.01 10.64 -8.14
CA TYR A 3 5.71 9.44 -7.70
C TYR A 3 4.78 8.26 -7.84
N GLU A 4 5.18 7.35 -8.72
CA GLU A 4 4.45 6.11 -8.95
C GLU A 4 5.20 4.95 -8.28
N LEU A 5 4.45 4.25 -7.43
CA LEU A 5 4.90 3.08 -6.71
C LEU A 5 3.93 1.94 -7.00
N GLU A 6 4.44 0.89 -7.63
CA GLU A 6 3.67 -0.32 -7.88
C GLU A 6 3.99 -1.36 -6.80
N VAL A 7 2.96 -1.77 -6.06
CA VAL A 7 3.06 -2.86 -5.09
C VAL A 7 2.35 -4.06 -5.69
N LYS A 8 3.09 -5.14 -5.95
CA LYS A 8 2.57 -6.34 -6.63
C LYS A 8 1.56 -7.15 -5.80
N MET A 9 1.37 -6.79 -4.53
CA MET A 9 0.43 -7.44 -3.62
C MET A 9 -0.68 -6.47 -3.25
N LEU A 10 -1.91 -6.96 -3.25
CA LEU A 10 -3.03 -6.23 -2.67
C LEU A 10 -2.96 -6.29 -1.14
N PRO A 11 -3.56 -5.33 -0.43
CA PRO A 11 -3.73 -5.42 1.01
C PRO A 11 -4.41 -6.75 1.40
N PRO A 12 -3.91 -7.43 2.45
CA PRO A 12 -4.50 -8.69 2.91
C PRO A 12 -5.94 -8.48 3.39
N ALA A 13 -6.83 -9.43 3.06
CA ALA A 13 -8.25 -9.35 3.37
C ALA A 13 -8.52 -9.29 4.88
N GLU A 14 -7.64 -9.91 5.67
CA GLU A 14 -7.64 -9.93 7.13
C GLU A 14 -7.48 -8.54 7.77
N TYR A 15 -6.95 -7.58 7.00
CA TYR A 15 -6.82 -6.17 7.40
C TYR A 15 -8.11 -5.38 7.19
N SER A 16 -9.13 -5.97 6.55
CA SER A 16 -10.44 -5.35 6.42
C SER A 16 -11.05 -5.07 7.80
N GLY A 17 -11.68 -3.91 7.96
CA GLY A 17 -12.53 -3.64 9.13
C GLY A 17 -13.65 -4.68 9.31
N ASN A 18 -14.05 -5.34 8.23
CA ASN A 18 -15.08 -6.39 8.21
C ASN A 18 -14.53 -7.81 8.45
N ALA A 19 -13.21 -7.98 8.51
CA ALA A 19 -12.60 -9.30 8.69
C ALA A 19 -12.81 -9.82 10.12
N ARG A 20 -13.48 -10.97 10.25
CA ARG A 20 -13.68 -11.67 11.53
C ARG A 20 -12.49 -12.58 11.86
N VAL A 21 -11.32 -11.98 11.98
CA VAL A 21 -10.06 -12.67 12.30
C VAL A 21 -9.54 -12.26 13.67
N HIS A 22 -8.80 -13.15 14.33
CA HIS A 22 -8.18 -12.85 15.61
C HIS A 22 -7.11 -11.75 15.45
N TRP A 23 -6.98 -10.86 16.44
CA TRP A 23 -6.11 -9.69 16.35
C TRP A 23 -4.65 -10.04 16.05
N ARG A 24 -4.16 -11.17 16.57
CA ARG A 24 -2.80 -11.66 16.31
C ARG A 24 -2.57 -11.97 14.83
N ASP A 25 -3.54 -12.60 14.18
CA ASP A 25 -3.44 -12.96 12.77
C ASP A 25 -3.49 -11.70 11.91
N ARG A 26 -4.40 -10.77 12.24
CA ARG A 26 -4.46 -9.44 11.60
C ARG A 26 -3.14 -8.67 11.73
N TYR A 27 -2.54 -8.67 12.92
CA TYR A 27 -1.25 -8.01 13.15
C TYR A 27 -0.13 -8.66 12.33
N ARG A 28 -0.07 -10.00 12.33
CA ARG A 28 0.95 -10.75 11.58
C ARG A 28 0.90 -10.45 10.08
N VAL A 29 -0.27 -10.57 9.45
CA VAL A 29 -0.43 -10.31 8.02
C VAL A 29 -0.25 -8.83 7.68
N GLY A 30 -0.74 -7.93 8.52
CA GLY A 30 -0.53 -6.49 8.38
C GLY A 30 0.96 -6.10 8.42
N ASN A 31 1.74 -6.72 9.31
CA ASN A 31 3.18 -6.47 9.41
C ASN A 31 3.96 -6.98 8.17
N ILE A 32 3.53 -8.10 7.59
CA ILE A 32 4.14 -8.60 6.35
C ILE A 32 3.87 -7.62 5.20
N TYR A 33 2.61 -7.20 5.05
CA TYR A 33 2.22 -6.27 4.00
C TYR A 33 2.90 -4.89 4.17
N SER A 34 2.91 -4.34 5.38
CA SER A 34 3.53 -3.03 5.65
C SER A 34 5.03 -3.04 5.35
N ARG A 35 5.74 -4.11 5.72
CA ARG A 35 7.16 -4.29 5.38
C ARG A 35 7.38 -4.39 3.87
N ALA A 36 6.51 -5.11 3.16
CA ALA A 36 6.62 -5.22 1.71
C ALA A 36 6.45 -3.87 1.00
N VAL A 37 5.43 -3.10 1.40
CA VAL A 37 5.22 -1.73 0.89
C VAL A 37 6.42 -0.85 1.21
N PHE A 38 6.92 -0.91 2.45
CA PHE A 38 8.08 -0.15 2.90
C PHE A 38 9.33 -0.45 2.05
N TYR A 39 9.70 -1.72 1.88
CA TYR A 39 10.89 -2.08 1.10
C TYR A 39 10.73 -1.73 -0.39
N THR A 40 9.51 -1.83 -0.94
CA THR A 40 9.23 -1.39 -2.32
C THR A 40 9.46 0.11 -2.47
N ALA A 41 9.04 0.91 -1.49
CA ALA A 41 9.26 2.36 -1.48
C ALA A 41 10.74 2.73 -1.33
N ILE A 42 11.48 2.01 -0.48
CA ILE A 42 12.92 2.20 -0.32
C ILE A 42 13.69 1.86 -1.60
N ASP A 43 13.36 0.74 -2.26
CA ASP A 43 13.99 0.35 -3.52
C ASP A 43 13.75 1.42 -4.60
N LYS A 44 12.51 1.89 -4.76
CA LYS A 44 12.18 2.96 -5.70
C LYS A 44 12.96 4.24 -5.39
N ARG A 45 13.02 4.66 -4.12
CA ARG A 45 13.80 5.83 -3.67
C ARG A 45 15.28 5.69 -4.03
N ASN A 46 15.87 4.52 -3.76
CA ASN A 46 17.29 4.27 -4.02
C ASN A 46 17.60 4.31 -5.52
N ARG A 47 16.73 3.75 -6.37
CA ARG A 47 16.85 3.87 -7.82
C ARG A 47 16.77 5.32 -8.29
N MET A 48 15.86 6.12 -7.72
CA MET A 48 15.74 7.54 -8.05
C MET A 48 17.00 8.34 -7.67
N LEU A 49 17.55 8.08 -6.48
CA LEU A 49 18.82 8.65 -6.03
C LEU A 49 19.97 8.28 -6.99
N SER A 50 20.04 7.02 -7.42
CA SER A 50 21.05 6.54 -8.39
C SER A 50 20.89 7.25 -9.74
N SER A 51 19.67 7.47 -10.20
CA SER A 51 19.36 8.20 -11.45
C SER A 51 19.57 9.72 -11.35
N LYS A 52 20.08 10.25 -10.22
CA LYS A 52 20.28 11.68 -9.95
C LYS A 52 19.00 12.53 -10.07
N VAL A 53 17.83 11.90 -9.98
CA VAL A 53 16.56 12.63 -9.91
C VAL A 53 16.49 13.29 -8.53
N PRO A 54 16.29 14.61 -8.44
CA PRO A 54 16.24 15.30 -7.16
C PRO A 54 15.07 14.77 -6.33
N LEU A 55 15.37 14.24 -5.13
CA LEU A 55 14.34 13.87 -4.16
C LEU A 55 13.64 15.13 -3.69
N THR A 56 12.42 15.36 -4.18
CA THR A 56 11.58 16.45 -3.71
C THR A 56 10.98 16.08 -2.36
N VAL A 57 11.09 16.96 -1.36
CA VAL A 57 10.31 16.87 -0.13
C VAL A 57 8.87 17.21 -0.48
N PHE A 58 7.95 16.28 -0.23
CA PHE A 58 6.54 16.54 -0.49
C PHE A 58 5.95 17.43 0.61
N TYR A 59 5.54 18.64 0.25
CA TYR A 59 4.68 19.46 1.09
C TYR A 59 3.23 19.17 0.69
N ARG A 60 2.46 18.52 1.56
CA ARG A 60 1.08 18.04 1.31
C ARG A 60 0.97 17.08 0.10
N PRO A 61 1.48 15.84 0.21
CA PRO A 61 1.35 14.87 -0.87
C PRO A 61 -0.14 14.54 -1.11
N ARG A 62 -0.56 14.58 -2.38
CA ARG A 62 -1.80 13.97 -2.83
C ARG A 62 -1.49 12.52 -3.21
N LEU A 63 -2.18 11.59 -2.58
CA LEU A 63 -2.04 10.16 -2.84
C LEU A 63 -3.16 9.74 -3.80
N GLU A 64 -2.79 9.22 -4.97
CA GLU A 64 -3.74 8.59 -5.88
C GLU A 64 -3.45 7.10 -5.91
N LEU A 65 -4.45 6.31 -5.52
CA LEU A 65 -4.33 4.85 -5.42
C LEU A 65 -5.11 4.22 -6.57
N THR A 66 -4.43 3.37 -7.34
CA THR A 66 -5.05 2.54 -8.37
C THR A 66 -4.94 1.09 -7.92
N PHE A 67 -6.06 0.38 -7.89
CA PHE A 67 -6.12 -1.03 -7.53
C PHE A 67 -6.36 -1.87 -8.77
N VAL A 68 -5.43 -2.78 -9.06
CA VAL A 68 -5.55 -3.75 -10.15
C VAL A 68 -5.93 -5.09 -9.55
N PHE A 69 -7.16 -5.51 -9.77
CA PHE A 69 -7.66 -6.80 -9.29
C PHE A 69 -7.47 -7.86 -10.37
N SER A 70 -7.06 -9.06 -9.96
CA SER A 70 -7.02 -10.22 -10.87
C SER A 70 -8.42 -10.80 -11.14
N THR A 71 -9.41 -10.44 -10.32
CA THR A 71 -10.79 -10.90 -10.43
C THR A 71 -11.74 -9.74 -10.10
N GLU A 72 -12.76 -9.53 -10.91
CA GLU A 72 -13.77 -8.50 -10.65
C GLU A 72 -14.71 -8.94 -9.52
N ARG A 73 -14.58 -8.33 -8.34
CA ARG A 73 -15.51 -8.52 -7.21
C ARG A 73 -16.01 -7.16 -6.73
N VAL A 74 -17.34 -7.01 -6.69
CA VAL A 74 -18.07 -5.74 -6.49
C VAL A 74 -17.73 -5.02 -5.17
N ARG A 75 -17.27 -5.72 -4.13
CA ARG A 75 -17.03 -5.15 -2.78
C ARG A 75 -15.57 -4.82 -2.47
N ASP A 76 -14.64 -5.04 -3.39
CA ASP A 76 -13.22 -5.00 -3.04
C ASP A 76 -12.66 -3.56 -3.03
N ALA A 77 -13.13 -2.66 -3.89
CA ALA A 77 -12.64 -1.28 -3.93
C ALA A 77 -12.89 -0.50 -2.62
N ASP A 78 -14.12 -0.53 -2.10
CA ASP A 78 -14.48 0.17 -0.86
C ASP A 78 -13.78 -0.43 0.37
N ASN A 79 -13.67 -1.76 0.41
CA ASN A 79 -12.96 -2.45 1.49
C ASN A 79 -11.47 -2.07 1.51
N LEU A 80 -10.82 -1.91 0.35
CA LEU A 80 -9.43 -1.49 0.27
C LEU A 80 -9.23 -0.02 0.68
N ILE A 81 -10.12 0.89 0.29
CA ILE A 81 -10.05 2.30 0.74
C ILE A 81 -10.15 2.39 2.27
N VAL A 82 -10.99 1.57 2.89
CA VAL A 82 -11.10 1.49 4.36
C VAL A 82 -9.81 0.94 5.00
N MET A 83 -9.12 -0.01 4.37
CA MET A 83 -7.85 -0.57 4.87
C MET A 83 -6.68 0.44 4.87
N PHE A 84 -6.70 1.45 4.00
CA PHE A 84 -5.68 2.50 3.95
C PHE A 84 -5.93 3.67 4.90
N LYS A 85 -7.12 3.75 5.52
CA LYS A 85 -7.38 4.75 6.55
C LYS A 85 -6.59 4.38 7.82
N PRO A 86 -5.92 5.33 8.45
CA PRO A 86 -5.32 5.09 9.76
C PRO A 86 -6.44 4.72 10.74
N GLY A 87 -6.36 3.51 11.30
CA GLY A 87 -7.09 3.12 12.51
C GLY A 87 -6.36 3.60 13.74
#